data_AF-A0AAV7K5K4-F1
#
_entry.id   AF-A0AAV7K5K4-F1
#
_cell.length_a   1.000
_cell.length_b   1.000
_cell.length_c   1.000
_cell.angle_alpha   90.00
_cell.angle_beta   90.00
_cell.angle_gamma   90.00
#
_symmetry.space_group_name_H-M   'P 1'
#
loop_
_entity.id
_entity.type
_entity.pdbx_description
1 polymer ?
#
loop_
_entity_poly.entity_id
_entity_poly.type
_entity_poly.pdbx_seq_one_letter_code
_entity_poly.pdbx_strand_id
1 'polypeptide(L)'
;MQMFNIPELHLLLGVGQKLYNAIVATMSEEELVTHELLLKHNNISRSSYHGGAFEGNAMRKITLMVEQIGFPISNSSSIALKRFSEVVRTCFGQKIQGDYKLAIFQFEEAFKLTGLNCSTKVHIVCRHVIPFITKFLPVGMGLGAVSEQAAESAHSRFIKVWRNYQCSESLENYGENLLNAVKEINFVNFIST
;
A
#
# COMPACT_ATOMS: atom_id res chain seq x y z
N MET A 1 19.38 13.44 -14.15
CA MET A 1 18.89 13.05 -12.81
C MET A 1 17.86 11.96 -13.00
N GLN A 2 18.25 10.72 -12.74
CA GLN A 2 17.38 9.54 -12.84
C GLN A 2 16.51 9.52 -11.58
N MET A 3 15.23 9.86 -11.69
CA MET A 3 14.31 9.81 -10.55
C MET A 3 13.80 8.37 -10.44
N PHE A 4 14.03 7.75 -9.28
CA PHE A 4 13.49 6.44 -8.95
C PHE A 4 11.95 6.47 -9.05
N ASN A 5 11.35 5.36 -9.48
CA ASN A 5 9.90 5.20 -9.48
C ASN A 5 9.34 5.53 -8.08
N ILE A 6 8.14 6.13 -8.02
CA ILE A 6 7.46 6.36 -6.75
C ILE A 6 6.45 5.23 -6.54
N PRO A 7 6.76 4.23 -5.69
CA PRO A 7 5.92 3.06 -5.52
C PRO A 7 4.67 3.38 -4.69
N GLU A 8 3.54 3.55 -5.35
CA GLU A 8 2.28 3.91 -4.67
C GLU A 8 1.90 2.94 -3.55
N LEU A 9 2.16 1.65 -3.72
CA LEU A 9 1.82 0.64 -2.73
C LEU A 9 2.65 0.80 -1.45
N HIS A 10 3.96 1.00 -1.59
CA HIS A 10 4.82 1.20 -0.44
C HIS A 10 4.53 2.52 0.28
N LEU A 11 4.11 3.57 -0.44
CA LEU A 11 3.61 4.80 0.17
C LEU A 11 2.31 4.56 0.93
N LEU A 12 1.34 3.88 0.31
CA LEU A 12 0.05 3.52 0.92
C LEU A 12 0.27 2.77 2.23
N LEU A 13 1.09 1.71 2.19
CA LEU A 13 1.37 0.87 3.34
C LEU A 13 2.10 1.65 4.44
N GLY A 14 3.16 2.38 4.10
CA GLY A 14 3.97 3.00 5.15
C GLY A 14 3.36 4.27 5.76
N VAL A 15 2.60 5.06 5.00
CA VAL A 15 1.87 6.21 5.56
C VAL A 15 0.60 5.73 6.26
N GLY A 16 -0.19 4.88 5.60
CA GLY A 16 -1.43 4.33 6.14
C GLY A 16 -1.21 3.56 7.44
N GLN A 17 -0.26 2.62 7.48
CA GLN A 17 0.02 1.85 8.70
C GLN A 17 0.54 2.73 9.84
N LYS A 18 1.35 3.76 9.54
CA LYS A 18 1.85 4.69 10.57
C LYS A 18 0.71 5.44 11.25
N LEU A 19 -0.20 6.02 10.45
CA LEU A 19 -1.35 6.75 10.97
C LEU A 19 -2.32 5.82 11.67
N TYR A 20 -2.60 4.66 11.09
CA TYR A 20 -3.44 3.64 11.69
C TYR A 20 -2.93 3.20 13.07
N ASN A 21 -1.64 2.89 13.19
CA ASN A 21 -1.03 2.48 14.46
C ASN A 21 -1.13 3.59 15.51
N ALA A 22 -0.96 4.86 15.10
CA ALA A 22 -1.11 6.00 16.00
C ALA A 22 -2.56 6.17 16.49
N ILE A 23 -3.56 5.85 15.67
CA ILE A 23 -4.98 5.86 16.07
C ILE A 23 -5.25 4.74 17.07
N VAL A 24 -4.83 3.52 16.74
CA VAL A 24 -5.02 2.33 17.60
C VAL A 24 -4.34 2.49 18.95
N ALA A 25 -3.18 3.15 19.01
CA ALA A 25 -2.48 3.42 20.27
C ALA A 25 -3.24 4.36 21.22
N THR A 26 -4.27 5.06 20.74
CA THR A 26 -5.12 5.94 21.57
C THR A 26 -6.45 5.31 21.97
N MET A 27 -6.78 4.13 21.45
CA MET A 27 -8.03 3.43 21.72
C MET A 27 -8.01 2.78 23.11
N SER A 28 -9.14 2.84 23.81
CA SER A 28 -9.41 1.98 24.97
C SER A 28 -9.60 0.52 24.55
N GLU A 29 -9.58 -0.42 25.49
CA GLU A 29 -9.82 -1.84 25.20
C GLU A 29 -11.19 -2.08 24.56
N GLU A 30 -12.24 -1.37 25.02
CA GLU A 30 -13.60 -1.48 24.47
C GLU A 30 -13.67 -0.95 23.03
N GLU A 31 -12.97 0.15 22.75
CA GLU A 31 -12.86 0.72 21.40
C GLU A 31 -12.10 -0.21 20.46
N LEU A 32 -11.04 -0.86 20.94
CA LEU A 32 -10.27 -1.85 20.19
C LEU A 32 -11.13 -3.05 19.79
N VAL A 33 -11.91 -3.61 20.72
CA VAL A 33 -12.82 -4.73 20.43
C VAL A 33 -13.85 -4.33 19.38
N THR A 34 -14.48 -3.16 19.55
CA THR A 34 -15.45 -2.62 18.59
C THR A 34 -14.82 -2.42 17.21
N HIS A 35 -13.60 -1.88 17.17
CA HIS A 35 -12.88 -1.64 15.93
C HIS A 35 -12.47 -2.93 15.22
N GLU A 36 -12.01 -3.96 15.94
CA GLU A 36 -11.71 -5.27 15.35
C GLU A 36 -12.96 -5.96 14.77
N LEU A 37 -14.13 -5.82 15.43
CA LEU A 37 -15.40 -6.30 14.87
C LEU A 37 -15.76 -5.56 13.58
N LEU A 38 -15.53 -4.24 13.51
CA LEU A 38 -15.74 -3.45 12.30
C LEU A 38 -14.82 -3.90 11.16
N LEU A 39 -13.54 -4.14 11.43
CA LEU A 39 -12.59 -4.66 10.43
C LEU A 39 -13.05 -6.02 9.89
N LYS A 40 -13.47 -6.93 10.79
CA LYS A 40 -13.96 -8.26 10.41
C LYS A 40 -15.23 -8.16 9.56
N HIS A 41 -16.18 -7.30 9.93
CA HIS A 41 -17.39 -7.06 9.15
C HIS A 41 -17.10 -6.55 7.73
N ASN A 42 -16.04 -5.75 7.57
CA ASN A 42 -15.59 -5.21 6.28
C ASN A 42 -14.62 -6.14 5.53
N ASN A 43 -14.41 -7.38 5.99
CA ASN A 43 -13.45 -8.34 5.42
C ASN A 43 -12.04 -7.75 5.29
N ILE A 44 -11.60 -7.04 6.32
CA ILE A 44 -10.26 -6.47 6.45
C ILE A 44 -9.48 -7.37 7.40
N SER A 45 -8.42 -7.99 6.89
CA SER A 45 -7.57 -8.89 7.66
C SER A 45 -6.13 -8.40 7.64
N ARG A 46 -5.43 -8.61 8.75
CA ARG A 46 -3.98 -8.40 8.86
C ARG A 46 -3.26 -9.59 8.22
N SER A 47 -2.10 -9.36 7.65
CA SER A 47 -1.27 -10.43 7.12
C SER A 47 -0.75 -11.31 8.26
N SER A 48 -0.79 -12.63 8.07
CA SER A 48 -0.07 -13.58 8.92
C SER A 48 1.44 -13.49 8.71
N TYR A 49 1.85 -12.96 7.55
CA TYR A 49 3.24 -12.66 7.21
C TYR A 49 3.56 -11.20 7.61
N HIS A 50 4.81 -10.88 7.97
CA HIS A 50 5.21 -9.52 8.40
C HIS A 50 4.55 -8.97 9.69
N GLY A 51 4.32 -9.82 10.69
CA GLY A 51 4.05 -9.37 12.07
C GLY A 51 2.70 -8.67 12.29
N GLY A 52 1.67 -9.00 11.48
CA GLY A 52 0.32 -8.46 11.67
C GLY A 52 0.07 -7.09 11.04
N ALA A 53 0.89 -6.67 10.08
CA ALA A 53 0.64 -5.48 9.26
C ALA A 53 -0.47 -5.71 8.22
N PHE A 54 -1.08 -4.64 7.72
CA PHE A 54 -2.02 -4.73 6.60
C PHE A 54 -1.29 -4.87 5.26
N GLU A 55 -1.85 -5.66 4.36
CA GLU A 55 -1.42 -5.71 2.96
C GLU A 55 -2.13 -4.63 2.14
N GLY A 56 -1.70 -4.43 0.90
CA GLY A 56 -2.21 -3.35 0.04
C GLY A 56 -3.73 -3.34 -0.07
N ASN A 57 -4.36 -4.50 -0.29
CA ASN A 57 -5.81 -4.62 -0.39
C ASN A 57 -6.53 -4.25 0.90
N ALA A 58 -6.01 -4.70 2.05
CA ALA A 58 -6.58 -4.37 3.35
C ALA A 58 -6.45 -2.87 3.65
N MET A 59 -5.29 -2.27 3.37
CA MET A 59 -5.08 -0.83 3.56
C MET A 59 -5.95 0.01 2.62
N ARG A 60 -6.19 -0.40 1.36
CA ARG A 60 -7.14 0.28 0.47
C ARG A 60 -8.58 0.22 1.00
N LYS A 61 -8.99 -0.92 1.56
CA LYS A 61 -10.30 -1.03 2.22
C LYS A 61 -10.40 -0.11 3.44
N ILE A 62 -9.35 -0.01 4.24
CA ILE A 62 -9.29 0.94 5.36
C ILE A 62 -9.45 2.37 4.84
N THR A 63 -8.69 2.78 3.83
CA THR A 63 -8.80 4.15 3.29
C THR A 63 -10.23 4.48 2.82
N LEU A 64 -10.90 3.53 2.16
CA LEU A 64 -12.27 3.68 1.70
C LEU A 64 -13.27 3.75 2.88
N MET A 65 -13.12 2.86 3.86
CA MET A 65 -13.96 2.83 5.07
C MET A 65 -13.88 4.17 5.83
N VAL A 66 -12.68 4.74 5.95
CA VAL A 66 -12.43 6.01 6.63
C VAL A 66 -13.04 7.20 5.88
N GLU A 67 -13.01 7.17 4.55
CA GLU A 67 -13.65 8.20 3.73
C GLU A 67 -15.18 8.18 3.91
N GLN A 68 -15.78 6.99 3.91
CA GLN A 68 -17.23 6.79 3.94
C GLN A 68 -17.86 6.93 5.33
N ILE A 69 -17.23 6.33 6.34
CA ILE A 69 -17.81 6.13 7.68
C ILE A 69 -17.03 6.93 8.73
N GLY A 70 -15.78 7.28 8.46
CA GLY A 70 -14.86 7.87 9.44
C GLY A 70 -14.31 6.83 10.42
N PHE A 71 -13.49 7.31 11.35
CA PHE A 71 -13.10 6.53 12.52
C PHE A 71 -14.04 6.88 13.70
N PRO A 72 -14.34 5.91 14.58
CA PRO A 72 -15.04 6.18 15.83
C PRO A 72 -14.33 7.24 16.70
N ILE A 73 -12.99 7.27 16.61
CA ILE A 73 -12.15 8.24 17.33
C ILE A 73 -11.77 9.39 16.41
N SER A 74 -12.09 10.61 16.84
CA SER A 74 -11.68 11.84 16.19
C SER A 74 -10.43 12.40 16.88
N ASN A 75 -9.25 11.97 16.41
CA ASN A 75 -7.96 12.53 16.81
C ASN A 75 -7.21 13.05 15.58
N SER A 76 -6.10 13.75 15.78
CA SER A 76 -5.33 14.32 14.66
C SER A 76 -4.85 13.26 13.67
N SER A 77 -4.52 12.04 14.14
CA SER A 77 -4.10 10.93 13.28
C SER A 77 -5.25 10.38 12.43
N SER A 78 -6.47 10.31 12.94
CA SER A 78 -7.64 9.88 12.16
C SER A 78 -8.07 10.91 11.13
N ILE A 79 -7.95 12.21 11.46
CA ILE A 79 -8.13 13.30 10.49
C ILE A 79 -7.06 13.22 9.40
N ALA A 80 -5.79 13.01 9.76
CA ALA A 80 -4.70 12.87 8.80
C ALA A 80 -4.87 11.62 7.91
N LEU A 81 -5.34 10.49 8.47
CA LEU A 81 -5.63 9.29 7.69
C LEU A 81 -6.78 9.51 6.72
N LYS A 82 -7.84 10.23 7.12
CA LYS A 82 -8.88 10.65 6.20
C LYS A 82 -8.30 11.49 5.07
N ARG A 83 -7.54 12.56 5.37
CA ARG A 83 -6.92 13.36 4.30
C ARG A 83 -5.98 12.55 3.40
N PHE A 84 -5.31 11.54 3.94
CA PHE A 84 -4.49 10.63 3.15
C PHE A 84 -5.34 9.72 2.24
N SER A 85 -6.51 9.26 2.66
CA SER A 85 -7.46 8.54 1.78
C SER A 85 -7.79 9.35 0.53
N GLU A 86 -7.98 10.66 0.66
CA GLU A 86 -8.24 11.55 -0.46
C GLU A 86 -7.02 11.65 -1.39
N VAL A 87 -5.79 11.65 -0.87
CA VAL A 87 -4.57 11.55 -1.70
C VAL A 87 -4.56 10.23 -2.49
N VAL A 88 -4.87 9.12 -1.83
CA VAL A 88 -4.93 7.80 -2.48
C VAL A 88 -5.97 7.79 -3.59
N ARG A 89 -7.18 8.27 -3.33
CA ARG A 89 -8.25 8.34 -4.32
C ARG A 89 -7.90 9.25 -5.51
N THR A 90 -7.27 10.39 -5.24
CA THR A 90 -7.02 11.42 -6.26
C THR A 90 -5.81 11.13 -7.13
N CYS A 91 -4.79 10.41 -6.65
CA CYS A 91 -3.58 10.15 -7.46
C CYS A 91 -2.89 8.77 -7.31
N PHE A 92 -3.39 7.81 -6.52
CA PHE A 92 -2.83 6.43 -6.44
C PHE A 92 -3.62 5.44 -7.31
N GLY A 93 -4.30 5.95 -8.34
CA GLY A 93 -4.97 5.16 -9.35
C GLY A 93 -4.27 5.31 -10.70
N GLN A 94 -4.81 4.63 -11.71
CA GLN A 94 -4.34 4.78 -13.10
C GLN A 94 -4.46 6.21 -13.60
N LYS A 95 -5.53 6.91 -13.21
CA LYS A 95 -5.82 8.28 -13.62
C LYS A 95 -5.92 9.20 -12.42
N ILE A 96 -5.55 10.46 -12.61
CA ILE A 96 -5.84 11.52 -11.64
C ILE A 96 -7.35 11.73 -11.56
N GLN A 97 -7.84 11.90 -10.33
CA GLN A 97 -9.23 12.23 -10.05
C GLN A 97 -9.29 13.50 -9.20
N GLY A 98 -9.85 14.58 -9.73
CA GLY A 98 -9.97 15.86 -9.01
C GLY A 98 -8.62 16.53 -8.72
N ASP A 99 -8.58 17.38 -7.69
CA ASP A 99 -7.39 18.16 -7.33
C ASP A 99 -6.51 17.42 -6.31
N TYR A 100 -5.63 16.56 -6.82
CA TYR A 100 -4.67 15.83 -6.00
C TYR A 100 -3.62 16.74 -5.31
N LYS A 101 -3.35 17.93 -5.86
CA LYS A 101 -2.39 18.87 -5.23
C LYS A 101 -2.98 19.45 -3.96
N LEU A 102 -4.27 19.84 -4.01
CA LEU A 102 -5.02 20.25 -2.83
C LEU A 102 -5.13 19.10 -1.81
N ALA A 103 -5.39 17.87 -2.27
CA ALA A 103 -5.44 16.71 -1.37
C ALA A 103 -4.11 16.50 -0.63
N ILE A 104 -2.97 16.58 -1.33
CA ILE A 104 -1.63 16.45 -0.73
C ILE A 104 -1.35 17.59 0.26
N PHE A 105 -1.71 18.83 -0.10
CA PHE A 105 -1.57 19.98 0.80
C PHE A 105 -2.39 19.80 2.09
N GLN A 106 -3.66 19.42 1.97
CA GLN A 106 -4.53 19.19 3.12
C GLN A 106 -4.05 18.02 3.99
N PHE A 107 -3.50 16.98 3.35
CA PHE A 107 -2.85 15.89 4.07
C PHE A 107 -1.60 16.37 4.83
N GLU A 108 -0.73 17.18 4.22
CA GLU A 108 0.46 17.71 4.88
C GLU A 108 0.11 18.51 6.14
N GLU A 109 -0.89 19.40 6.03
CA GLU A 109 -1.36 20.21 7.16
C GLU A 109 -1.95 19.34 8.28
N ALA A 110 -2.79 18.35 7.93
CA ALA A 110 -3.34 17.42 8.91
C ALA A 110 -2.25 16.54 9.55
N PHE A 111 -1.25 16.11 8.78
CA PHE A 111 -0.15 15.29 9.30
C PHE A 111 0.69 16.06 10.32
N LYS A 112 0.97 17.35 10.09
CA LYS A 112 1.71 18.19 11.05
C LYS A 112 1.03 18.23 12.43
N LEU A 113 -0.30 18.27 12.46
CA LEU A 113 -1.10 18.27 13.70
C LEU A 113 -1.03 16.94 14.47
N THR A 114 -0.54 15.86 13.87
CA THR A 114 -0.36 14.57 14.57
C THR A 114 0.81 14.57 15.55
N GLY A 115 1.79 15.46 15.37
CA GLY A 115 3.04 15.44 16.12
C GLY A 115 3.93 14.21 15.83
N LEU A 116 3.56 13.35 14.88
CA LEU A 116 4.34 12.16 14.53
C LEU A 116 5.59 12.55 13.73
N ASN A 117 6.69 11.82 13.97
CA ASN A 117 7.91 11.98 13.17
C ASN A 117 7.64 11.76 11.67
N CYS A 118 8.10 12.70 10.84
CA CYS A 118 7.99 12.61 9.39
C CYS A 118 8.86 11.45 8.88
N SER A 119 8.22 10.38 8.39
CA SER A 119 8.94 9.27 7.76
C SER A 119 9.34 9.63 6.33
N THR A 120 10.31 8.92 5.76
CA THR A 120 10.69 9.07 4.35
C THR A 120 9.49 8.97 3.41
N LYS A 121 8.52 8.09 3.71
CA LYS A 121 7.31 7.91 2.90
C LYS A 121 6.36 9.10 2.98
N VAL A 122 6.19 9.69 4.18
CA VAL A 122 5.42 10.93 4.34
C VAL A 122 6.10 12.07 3.58
N HIS A 123 7.42 12.20 3.69
CA HIS A 123 8.19 13.19 2.94
C HIS A 123 8.00 13.04 1.43
N ILE A 124 8.10 11.81 0.90
CA ILE A 124 7.88 11.52 -0.52
C ILE A 124 6.48 11.97 -0.97
N VAL A 125 5.42 11.66 -0.19
CA VAL A 125 4.06 12.10 -0.49
C VAL A 125 3.98 13.64 -0.58
N CYS A 126 4.49 14.35 0.43
CA CYS A 126 4.33 15.81 0.52
C CYS A 126 5.26 16.61 -0.41
N ARG A 127 6.39 16.03 -0.84
CA ARG A 127 7.44 16.76 -1.58
C ARG A 127 7.73 16.22 -2.98
N HIS A 128 7.46 14.96 -3.25
CA HIS A 128 7.91 14.31 -4.49
C HIS A 128 6.78 13.80 -5.38
N VAL A 129 5.60 13.50 -4.84
CA VAL A 129 4.46 13.04 -5.66
C VAL A 129 4.05 14.07 -6.70
N ILE A 130 3.88 15.35 -6.34
CA ILE A 130 3.50 16.40 -7.30
C ILE A 130 4.58 16.59 -8.39
N PRO A 131 5.87 16.81 -8.05
CA PRO A 131 6.91 16.89 -9.09
C PRO A 131 7.00 15.64 -9.96
N PHE A 132 6.79 14.46 -9.39
CA PHE A 132 6.89 13.21 -10.13
C PHE A 132 5.76 13.08 -11.17
N ILE A 133 4.50 13.22 -10.73
CA ILE A 133 3.34 13.14 -11.62
C ILE A 133 3.45 14.20 -12.73
N THR A 134 3.80 15.44 -12.38
CA THR A 134 3.85 16.54 -13.34
C THR A 134 4.96 16.42 -14.38
N LYS A 135 6.08 15.78 -14.04
CA LYS A 135 7.27 15.74 -14.90
C LYS A 135 7.44 14.43 -15.66
N PHE A 136 7.02 13.31 -15.09
CA PHE A 136 7.37 11.98 -15.62
C PHE A 136 6.18 11.15 -16.06
N LEU A 137 4.95 11.49 -15.66
CA LEU A 137 3.77 10.76 -16.09
C LEU A 137 3.07 11.46 -17.26
N PRO A 138 2.44 10.69 -18.17
CA PRO A 138 1.54 11.27 -19.16
C PRO A 138 0.43 12.10 -18.50
N VAL A 139 -0.02 13.14 -19.20
CA VAL A 139 -1.08 14.03 -18.71
C VAL A 139 -2.32 13.23 -18.32
N GLY A 140 -2.81 13.46 -17.10
CA GLY A 140 -4.00 12.80 -16.55
C GLY A 140 -3.74 11.43 -15.90
N MET A 141 -2.51 10.92 -15.93
CA MET A 141 -2.15 9.66 -15.27
C MET A 141 -1.78 9.87 -13.79
N GLY A 142 -2.21 8.92 -12.95
CA GLY A 142 -1.80 8.82 -11.55
C GLY A 142 -0.65 7.82 -11.35
N LEU A 143 -0.21 7.64 -10.11
CA LEU A 143 0.90 6.76 -9.76
C LEU A 143 0.66 5.29 -10.16
N GLY A 144 -0.61 4.89 -10.32
CA GLY A 144 -0.96 3.53 -10.75
C GLY A 144 -0.45 3.20 -12.15
N ALA A 145 -0.17 4.21 -12.99
CA ALA A 145 0.38 4.01 -14.33
C ALA A 145 1.79 3.38 -14.32
N VAL A 146 2.50 3.45 -13.19
CA VAL A 146 3.82 2.85 -12.96
C VAL A 146 3.79 1.88 -11.77
N SER A 147 2.64 1.23 -11.58
CA SER A 147 2.38 0.36 -10.44
C SER A 147 3.30 -0.87 -10.39
N GLU A 148 3.77 -1.18 -9.18
CA GLU A 148 4.58 -2.37 -8.89
C GLU A 148 3.73 -3.61 -8.60
N GLN A 149 2.40 -3.46 -8.52
CA GLN A 149 1.50 -4.56 -8.16
C GLN A 149 1.58 -5.74 -9.13
N ALA A 150 1.83 -5.49 -10.41
CA ALA A 150 2.00 -6.56 -11.40
C ALA A 150 3.27 -7.39 -11.11
N ALA A 151 4.37 -6.71 -10.77
CA ALA A 151 5.64 -7.37 -10.42
C ALA A 151 5.52 -8.13 -9.09
N GLU A 152 4.87 -7.55 -8.07
CA GLU A 152 4.62 -8.23 -6.80
C GLU A 152 3.72 -9.47 -6.95
N SER A 153 2.69 -9.40 -7.80
CA SER A 153 1.80 -10.52 -8.09
C SER A 153 2.55 -11.65 -8.80
N ALA A 154 3.39 -11.31 -9.78
CA ALA A 154 4.27 -12.27 -10.45
C ALA A 154 5.23 -12.93 -9.45
N HIS A 155 5.84 -12.15 -8.55
CA HIS A 155 6.73 -12.64 -7.51
C HIS A 155 6.02 -13.58 -6.53
N SER A 156 4.83 -13.22 -6.06
CA SER A 156 4.01 -14.05 -5.16
C SER A 156 3.63 -15.39 -5.80
N ARG A 157 3.25 -15.37 -7.08
CA ARG A 157 2.99 -16.60 -7.85
C ARG A 157 4.25 -17.44 -8.01
N PHE A 158 5.38 -16.81 -8.33
CA PHE A 158 6.66 -17.51 -8.47
C PHE A 158 7.07 -18.21 -7.18
N ILE A 159 6.96 -17.57 -6.02
CA ILE A 159 7.25 -18.21 -4.73
C ILE A 159 6.43 -19.48 -4.53
N LYS A 160 5.15 -19.48 -4.89
CA LYS A 160 4.29 -20.67 -4.75
C LYS A 160 4.75 -21.83 -5.62
N VAL A 161 5.10 -21.54 -6.87
CA VAL A 161 5.68 -22.54 -7.79
C VAL A 161 7.03 -23.00 -7.27
N TRP A 162 7.91 -22.07 -6.89
CA TRP A 162 9.25 -22.35 -6.42
C TRP A 162 9.28 -23.27 -5.19
N ARG A 163 8.32 -23.15 -4.28
CA ARG A 163 8.19 -24.06 -3.12
C ARG A 163 8.11 -25.55 -3.50
N ASN A 164 7.62 -25.88 -4.69
CA ASN A 164 7.56 -27.27 -5.16
C ASN A 164 8.91 -27.79 -5.67
N TYR A 165 9.83 -26.89 -6.02
CA TYR A 165 11.15 -27.18 -6.60
C TYR A 165 12.31 -26.80 -5.68
N GLN A 166 12.03 -26.11 -4.58
CA GLN A 166 13.04 -25.50 -3.72
C GLN A 166 13.99 -26.56 -3.14
N CYS A 167 15.29 -26.32 -3.33
CA CYS A 167 16.36 -27.15 -2.78
C CYS A 167 17.56 -26.25 -2.40
N SER A 168 18.54 -26.80 -1.69
CA SER A 168 19.75 -26.05 -1.32
C SER A 168 20.55 -25.65 -2.57
N GLU A 169 21.07 -24.42 -2.59
CA GLU A 169 21.95 -23.91 -3.65
C GLU A 169 23.22 -24.75 -3.84
N SER A 170 23.63 -25.46 -2.80
CA SER A 170 24.80 -26.36 -2.82
C SER A 170 24.55 -27.70 -3.51
N LEU A 171 23.30 -28.02 -3.87
CA LEU A 171 22.95 -29.26 -4.57
C LEU A 171 23.11 -29.08 -6.07
N GLU A 172 23.66 -30.12 -6.72
CA GLU A 172 23.93 -30.11 -8.17
C GLU A 172 22.66 -29.89 -9.02
N ASN A 173 21.50 -30.31 -8.51
CA ASN A 173 20.21 -30.15 -9.17
C ASN A 173 19.53 -28.79 -8.94
N TYR A 174 20.15 -27.84 -8.23
CA TYR A 174 19.57 -26.52 -7.98
C TYR A 174 19.22 -25.79 -9.28
N GLY A 175 20.15 -25.77 -10.24
CA GLY A 175 19.93 -25.11 -11.53
C GLY A 175 18.80 -25.74 -12.33
N GLU A 176 18.69 -27.06 -12.32
CA GLU A 176 17.61 -27.80 -13.00
C GLU A 176 16.26 -27.53 -12.35
N ASN A 177 16.19 -27.54 -11.02
CA ASN A 177 14.98 -27.25 -10.26
C ASN A 177 14.50 -25.81 -10.48
N LEU A 178 15.42 -24.83 -10.50
CA LEU A 178 15.10 -23.43 -10.80
C LEU A 178 14.56 -23.29 -12.22
N LEU A 179 15.19 -23.94 -13.21
CA LEU A 179 14.74 -23.94 -14.59
C LEU A 179 13.33 -24.53 -14.72
N ASN A 180 13.04 -25.63 -14.02
CA ASN A 180 11.72 -26.27 -14.03
C ASN A 180 10.64 -25.38 -13.41
N ALA A 181 10.94 -24.69 -12.30
CA ALA A 181 10.03 -23.71 -11.71
C ALA A 181 9.73 -22.53 -12.67
N VAL A 182 10.74 -22.02 -13.38
CA VAL A 182 10.58 -20.96 -14.38
C VAL A 182 9.72 -21.42 -15.57
N LYS A 183 9.91 -22.66 -16.03
CA LYS A 183 9.06 -23.24 -17.09
C LYS A 183 7.60 -23.35 -16.66
N GLU A 184 7.35 -23.82 -15.44
CA GLU A 184 5.98 -24.00 -14.92
C GLU A 184 5.24 -22.66 -14.78
N ILE A 185 5.86 -21.63 -14.20
CA ILE A 185 5.18 -20.34 -14.06
C ILE A 185 4.82 -19.71 -15.42
N ASN A 186 5.68 -19.90 -16.43
CA ASN A 186 5.40 -19.45 -17.80
C ASN A 186 4.20 -20.20 -18.39
N PHE A 187 4.10 -21.52 -18.17
CA PHE A 187 2.98 -22.32 -18.67
C PHE A 187 1.64 -21.94 -18.01
N VAL A 188 1.63 -21.72 -16.69
CA VAL A 188 0.42 -21.32 -15.95
C VAL A 188 -0.07 -19.92 -16.37
N ASN A 189 0.83 -19.03 -16.81
CA ASN A 189 0.46 -17.69 -17.30
C ASN A 189 -0.27 -17.71 -18.66
N PHE A 190 -0.10 -18.72 -19.50
CA PHE A 190 -0.75 -18.81 -20.83
C PHE A 190 -2.18 -19.35 -20.80
N ILE A 191 -2.58 -20.03 -19.71
CA ILE A 191 -3.90 -20.70 -19.62
C ILE A 191 -4.94 -19.83 -18.87
N SER A 192 -4.50 -18.74 -18.25
CA SER A 192 -5.34 -17.88 -17.40
C SER A 192 -5.62 -16.47 -17.97
N THR A 193 -5.42 -16.29 -19.28
CA THR A 193 -5.86 -15.12 -20.08
C THR A 193 -7.02 -15.50 -21.00
#